data_AF-A0A191UF10-F1
#
_entry.id   AF-A0A191UF10-F1
#
_cell.length_a   1.000
_cell.length_b   1.000
_cell.length_c   1.000
_cell.angle_alpha   90.00
_cell.angle_beta   90.00
_cell.angle_gamma   90.00
#
_symmetry.space_group_name_H-M   'P 1'
#
loop_
_entity.id
_entity.type
_entity.pdbx_description
1 polymer ?
#
loop_
_entity_poly.entity_id
_entity_poly.type
_entity_poly.pdbx_seq_one_letter_code
_entity_poly.pdbx_strand_id
1 'polypeptide(L)'
;MYRFALLLAVSLGLVACANNDKKISSWEVNDVYQSTIATPNSSGGKSYIGPSINTTDESNTYEMFNLRSEQSANGAKTYELQIHLTYYTQMRNYDSASLLNGPVTSFKVISREAGLCESRGCMFKELLSVKLSDEFLKQNMKEGFQLTVSSKAGVSTVVYIPPQYIKGYLKAVDGTAY
;
A
#
# COMPACT_ATOMS: atom_id res chain seq x y z
N MET A 1 -20.34 34.45 41.26
CA MET A 1 -20.69 34.36 39.82
C MET A 1 -19.50 34.57 38.87
N TYR A 2 -18.44 35.28 39.24
CA TYR A 2 -17.24 35.44 38.39
C TYR A 2 -16.33 34.20 38.24
N ARG A 3 -16.35 33.28 39.21
CA ARG A 3 -15.50 32.07 39.18
C ARG A 3 -15.94 31.03 38.15
N PHE A 4 -17.23 30.96 37.83
CA PHE A 4 -17.76 30.06 36.80
C PHE A 4 -17.52 30.59 35.38
N ALA A 5 -17.55 31.91 35.18
CA ALA A 5 -17.25 32.52 33.89
C ALA A 5 -15.77 32.33 33.49
N LEU A 6 -14.85 32.37 34.47
CA LEU A 6 -13.42 32.15 34.23
C LEU A 6 -13.12 30.69 33.83
N LEU A 7 -13.82 29.71 34.41
CA LEU A 7 -13.64 28.29 34.10
C LEU A 7 -14.17 27.92 32.69
N LEU A 8 -15.24 28.58 32.23
CA LEU A 8 -15.78 28.40 30.88
C LEU A 8 -14.91 29.02 29.78
N ALA A 9 -14.23 30.13 30.08
CA ALA A 9 -13.28 30.75 29.15
C ALA A 9 -12.00 29.92 28.96
N VAL A 10 -11.57 29.18 29.99
CA VAL A 10 -10.38 28.32 29.92
C VAL A 10 -10.67 26.99 29.20
N SER A 11 -11.88 26.44 29.30
CA SER A 11 -12.23 25.20 28.60
C SER A 11 -12.47 25.38 27.10
N LEU A 12 -12.97 26.55 26.67
CA LEU A 12 -13.15 26.87 25.25
C LEU A 12 -11.84 27.23 24.52
N GLY A 13 -10.77 27.56 25.25
CA GLY A 13 -9.44 27.81 24.68
C GLY A 13 -8.66 26.55 24.27
N LEU A 14 -9.09 25.36 24.73
CA LEU A 14 -8.42 24.09 24.44
C LEU A 14 -8.95 23.34 23.19
N VAL A 15 -9.97 23.88 22.52
CA VAL A 15 -10.58 23.24 21.33
C VAL A 15 -10.08 23.88 20.02
N ALA A 16 -9.25 24.93 20.09
CA ALA A 16 -8.67 25.53 18.90
C ALA A 16 -7.30 24.90 18.59
N CYS A 17 -7.23 24.22 17.43
CA CYS A 17 -6.04 23.67 16.78
C CYS A 17 -5.60 22.25 17.18
N ALA A 18 -6.53 21.30 17.21
CA ALA A 18 -6.21 19.91 16.87
C ALA A 18 -6.50 19.64 15.38
N ASN A 19 -5.96 20.48 14.49
CA ASN A 19 -5.63 19.99 13.15
C ASN A 19 -4.40 19.11 13.35
N ASN A 20 -4.63 17.85 13.69
CA ASN A 20 -3.65 16.79 13.49
C ASN A 20 -3.49 16.64 11.98
N ASP A 21 -2.81 17.58 11.33
CA ASP A 21 -1.99 17.19 10.19
C ASP A 21 -1.10 16.10 10.78
N LYS A 22 -1.40 14.83 10.46
CA LYS A 22 -0.49 13.72 10.73
C LYS A 22 0.82 14.17 10.11
N LYS A 23 1.73 14.70 10.93
CA LYS A 23 3.06 15.09 10.46
C LYS A 23 3.69 13.79 10.01
N ILE A 24 3.64 13.58 8.70
CA ILE A 24 4.32 12.50 8.01
C ILE A 24 5.76 12.57 8.49
N SER A 25 6.19 11.53 9.18
CA SER A 25 7.48 11.60 9.84
C SER A 25 8.57 11.39 8.79
N SER A 26 9.53 12.32 8.72
CA SER A 26 10.60 12.24 7.72
C SER A 26 11.47 10.99 7.86
N TRP A 27 11.47 10.36 9.04
CA TRP A 27 12.22 9.13 9.30
C TRP A 27 11.58 7.94 8.57
N GLU A 28 10.26 7.77 8.62
CA GLU A 28 9.58 6.70 7.87
C GLU A 28 9.75 6.85 6.35
N VAL A 29 9.73 8.09 5.84
CA VAL A 29 9.97 8.37 4.42
C VAL A 29 11.39 7.98 4.02
N ASN A 30 12.37 8.31 4.84
CA ASN A 30 13.76 7.95 4.57
C ASN A 30 13.99 6.43 4.64
N ASP A 31 13.37 5.74 5.59
CA ASP A 31 13.52 4.29 5.72
C ASP A 31 12.99 3.55 4.49
N VAL A 32 11.84 3.99 3.95
CA VAL A 32 11.30 3.44 2.70
C VAL A 32 12.20 3.75 1.52
N TYR A 33 12.75 4.98 1.43
CA TYR A 33 13.70 5.37 0.39
C TYR A 33 14.95 4.47 0.39
N GLN A 34 15.58 4.28 1.55
CA GLN A 34 16.81 3.48 1.68
C GLN A 34 16.55 1.97 1.48
N SER A 35 15.35 1.50 1.83
CA SER A 35 14.97 0.09 1.68
C SER A 35 14.43 -0.24 0.29
N THR A 36 14.21 0.76 -0.57
CA THR A 36 13.78 0.53 -1.94
C THR A 36 14.95 0.00 -2.76
N ILE A 37 14.80 -1.22 -3.27
CA ILE A 37 15.82 -1.91 -4.06
C ILE A 37 15.70 -1.46 -5.51
N ALA A 38 16.81 -1.05 -6.10
CA ALA A 38 16.92 -0.75 -7.54
C ALA A 38 17.87 -1.76 -8.21
N THR A 39 17.38 -2.46 -9.23
CA THR A 39 18.18 -3.44 -10.01
C THR A 39 18.09 -3.14 -11.50
N PRO A 40 19.13 -3.40 -12.31
CA PRO A 40 19.02 -3.35 -13.76
C PRO A 40 17.96 -4.33 -14.26
N ASN A 41 17.13 -3.92 -15.23
CA ASN A 41 16.19 -4.83 -15.89
C ASN A 41 16.69 -5.25 -17.29
N SER A 42 16.06 -6.29 -17.85
CA SER A 42 16.42 -6.85 -19.16
C SER A 42 16.19 -5.90 -20.33
N SER A 43 15.46 -4.80 -20.12
CA SER A 43 15.15 -3.78 -21.13
C SER A 43 16.16 -2.62 -21.13
N GLY A 44 17.28 -2.75 -20.40
CA GLY A 44 18.32 -1.72 -20.30
C GLY A 44 17.96 -0.55 -19.39
N GLY A 45 16.89 -0.65 -18.60
CA GLY A 45 16.51 0.30 -17.57
C GLY A 45 16.65 -0.28 -16.17
N LYS A 46 15.77 0.10 -15.25
CA LYS A 46 15.82 -0.29 -13.83
C LYS A 46 14.47 -0.79 -13.33
N SER A 47 14.49 -1.84 -12.53
CA SER A 47 13.37 -2.26 -11.69
C SER A 47 13.54 -1.68 -10.29
N TYR A 48 12.45 -1.22 -9.70
CA TYR A 48 12.41 -0.69 -8.34
C TYR A 48 11.39 -1.45 -7.52
N ILE A 49 11.78 -1.98 -6.37
CA ILE A 49 10.92 -2.74 -5.45
C ILE A 49 10.98 -2.09 -4.08
N GLY A 50 9.85 -1.57 -3.61
CA GLY A 50 9.73 -0.99 -2.27
C GLY A 50 9.76 -2.08 -1.18
N PRO A 51 10.02 -1.71 0.08
CA PRO A 51 9.95 -2.68 1.18
C PRO A 51 8.53 -3.25 1.32
N SER A 52 8.42 -4.51 1.75
CA SER A 52 7.10 -5.12 1.98
C SER A 52 6.44 -4.55 3.24
N ILE A 53 5.17 -4.19 3.12
CA ILE A 53 4.28 -3.99 4.25
C ILE A 53 3.59 -5.32 4.52
N ASN A 54 3.62 -5.77 5.77
CA ASN A 54 3.07 -7.05 6.17
C ASN A 54 1.93 -6.86 7.18
N THR A 55 0.78 -7.45 6.90
CA THR A 55 -0.42 -7.38 7.74
C THR A 55 -1.13 -8.74 7.76
N THR A 56 -2.13 -8.87 8.63
CA THR A 56 -3.03 -10.03 8.65
C THR A 56 -4.46 -9.52 8.77
N ASP A 57 -5.36 -9.93 7.86
CA ASP A 57 -6.79 -9.59 7.98
C ASP A 57 -7.55 -10.47 8.99
N GLU A 58 -8.81 -10.10 9.21
CA GLU A 58 -9.75 -10.82 10.06
C GLU A 58 -10.05 -12.25 9.57
N SER A 59 -9.81 -12.54 8.28
CA SER A 59 -9.95 -13.86 7.68
C SER A 59 -8.67 -14.71 7.80
N ASN A 60 -7.73 -14.29 8.66
CA ASN A 60 -6.44 -14.93 8.90
C ASN A 60 -5.62 -15.09 7.60
N THR A 61 -5.67 -14.07 6.76
CA THR A 61 -4.90 -13.96 5.52
C THR A 61 -3.66 -13.18 5.82
N TYR A 62 -2.49 -13.79 5.66
CA TYR A 62 -1.24 -13.06 5.71
C TYR A 62 -1.04 -12.31 4.40
N GLU A 63 -0.85 -11.00 4.52
CA GLU A 63 -0.73 -10.07 3.41
C GLU A 63 0.69 -9.52 3.39
N MET A 64 1.35 -9.61 2.25
CA MET A 64 2.56 -8.85 1.98
C MET A 64 2.34 -8.03 0.71
N PHE A 65 2.56 -6.73 0.76
CA PHE A 65 2.40 -5.89 -0.41
C PHE A 65 3.48 -4.80 -0.51
N ASN A 66 3.81 -4.44 -1.74
CA ASN A 66 4.82 -3.43 -2.03
C ASN A 66 4.56 -2.76 -3.38
N LEU A 67 5.02 -1.51 -3.50
CA LEU A 67 5.08 -0.86 -4.81
C LEU A 67 6.24 -1.43 -5.61
N ARG A 68 6.03 -1.58 -6.91
CA ARG A 68 7.04 -1.96 -7.90
C ARG A 68 6.94 -1.06 -9.12
N SER A 69 8.10 -0.74 -9.70
CA SER A 69 8.19 0.05 -10.92
C SER A 69 9.18 -0.56 -11.88
N GLU A 70 8.86 -0.50 -13.17
CA GLU A 70 9.83 -0.76 -14.24
C GLU A 70 10.08 0.54 -14.99
N GLN A 71 11.35 0.93 -15.04
CA GLN A 71 11.85 2.03 -15.86
C GLN A 71 12.44 1.44 -17.15
N SER A 72 12.02 1.96 -18.29
CA SER A 72 12.60 1.65 -19.60
C SER A 72 13.93 2.38 -19.83
N ALA A 73 14.71 1.95 -20.84
CA ALA A 73 15.92 2.66 -21.26
C ALA A 73 15.69 4.15 -21.60
N ASN A 74 14.48 4.49 -22.06
CA ASN A 74 14.10 5.87 -22.40
C ASN A 74 13.60 6.67 -21.19
N GLY A 75 13.65 6.10 -19.99
CA GLY A 75 13.24 6.76 -18.75
C GLY A 75 11.75 6.69 -18.43
N ALA A 76 10.90 6.17 -19.32
CA ALA A 76 9.48 5.95 -19.05
C ALA A 76 9.29 4.92 -17.95
N LYS A 77 8.35 5.17 -17.02
CA LYS A 77 8.11 4.37 -15.82
C LYS A 77 6.71 3.78 -15.83
N THR A 78 6.60 2.58 -15.31
CA THR A 78 5.30 1.94 -14.99
C THR A 78 5.27 1.65 -13.50
N TYR A 79 4.09 1.70 -12.90
CA TYR A 79 3.92 1.46 -11.47
C TYR A 79 2.87 0.37 -11.26
N GLU A 80 3.16 -0.54 -10.34
CA GLU A 80 2.22 -1.56 -9.89
C GLU A 80 2.30 -1.74 -8.37
N LEU A 81 1.17 -2.09 -7.76
CA LEU A 81 1.12 -2.65 -6.42
C LEU A 81 1.11 -4.18 -6.54
N GLN A 82 2.12 -4.83 -5.99
CA GLN A 82 2.16 -6.28 -5.86
C GLN A 82 1.59 -6.69 -4.51
N ILE A 83 0.72 -7.70 -4.52
CA ILE A 83 0.03 -8.20 -3.33
C ILE A 83 0.19 -9.71 -3.28
N HIS A 84 0.84 -10.20 -2.24
CA HIS A 84 1.02 -11.61 -1.94
C HIS A 84 0.07 -11.97 -0.79
N LEU A 85 -0.88 -12.85 -1.06
CA LEU A 85 -1.83 -13.33 -0.08
C LEU A 85 -1.53 -14.78 0.26
N THR A 86 -1.41 -15.09 1.55
CA THR A 86 -1.22 -16.46 2.05
C THR A 86 -2.31 -16.82 3.05
N TYR A 87 -2.99 -17.94 2.85
CA TYR A 87 -4.10 -18.38 3.70
C TYR A 87 -4.23 -19.92 3.70
N TYR A 88 -4.99 -20.49 4.64
CA TYR A 88 -4.98 -21.94 4.91
C TYR A 88 -6.33 -22.66 4.69
N THR A 89 -7.36 -21.95 4.21
CA THR A 89 -8.71 -22.51 4.11
C THR A 89 -8.93 -23.28 2.81
N GLN A 90 -9.21 -22.57 1.74
CA GLN A 90 -9.43 -23.09 0.39
C GLN A 90 -9.01 -22.02 -0.61
N MET A 91 -8.65 -22.43 -1.81
CA MET A 91 -8.30 -21.49 -2.88
C MET A 91 -9.42 -20.45 -3.10
N ARG A 92 -9.11 -19.18 -2.89
CA ARG A 92 -10.09 -18.09 -2.93
C ARG A 92 -10.33 -17.56 -4.32
N ASN A 93 -9.31 -17.61 -5.18
CA ASN A 93 -9.36 -17.12 -6.56
C ASN A 93 -9.70 -15.63 -6.61
N TYR A 94 -8.79 -14.78 -6.11
CA TYR A 94 -8.92 -13.33 -6.27
C TYR A 94 -9.00 -12.96 -7.75
N ASP A 95 -9.96 -12.11 -8.13
CA ASP A 95 -10.26 -11.83 -9.53
C ASP A 95 -10.61 -10.36 -9.82
N SER A 96 -10.80 -9.54 -8.79
CA SER A 96 -11.04 -8.11 -8.96
C SER A 96 -10.35 -7.28 -7.89
N ALA A 97 -10.19 -5.99 -8.19
CA ALA A 97 -9.78 -4.99 -7.22
C ALA A 97 -10.55 -3.68 -7.42
N SER A 98 -10.77 -2.94 -6.34
CA SER A 98 -11.44 -1.65 -6.33
C SER A 98 -10.72 -0.68 -5.41
N LEU A 99 -10.47 0.55 -5.87
CA LEU A 99 -9.96 1.62 -5.02
C LEU A 99 -11.14 2.29 -4.33
N LEU A 100 -10.97 2.67 -3.06
CA LEU A 100 -12.03 3.33 -2.27
C LEU A 100 -12.62 4.56 -2.99
N ASN A 101 -11.81 5.27 -3.78
CA ASN A 101 -12.17 6.53 -4.44
C ASN A 101 -11.92 6.54 -5.96
N GLY A 102 -11.92 5.39 -6.64
CA GLY A 102 -11.75 5.39 -8.10
C GLY A 102 -11.75 4.01 -8.75
N PRO A 103 -11.85 3.95 -10.10
CA PRO A 103 -11.68 2.70 -10.81
C PRO A 103 -10.22 2.21 -10.71
N VAL A 104 -10.03 0.91 -10.49
CA VAL A 104 -8.73 0.29 -10.71
C VAL A 104 -8.46 0.25 -12.21
N THR A 105 -7.33 0.78 -12.65
CA THR A 105 -6.99 0.86 -14.08
C THR A 105 -6.69 -0.51 -14.69
N SER A 106 -6.13 -1.46 -13.93
CA SER A 106 -5.90 -2.83 -14.38
C SER A 106 -5.51 -3.75 -13.22
N PHE A 107 -6.34 -4.76 -12.93
CA PHE A 107 -6.02 -5.87 -12.03
C PHE A 107 -5.53 -7.09 -12.81
N LYS A 108 -4.50 -7.76 -12.32
CA LYS A 108 -3.95 -8.99 -12.89
C LYS A 108 -3.61 -9.98 -11.79
N VAL A 109 -3.92 -11.25 -12.03
CA VAL A 109 -3.36 -12.35 -11.24
C VAL A 109 -2.06 -12.81 -11.90
N ILE A 110 -0.97 -12.76 -11.15
CA ILE A 110 0.35 -13.19 -11.60
C ILE A 110 0.52 -14.69 -11.35
N SER A 111 0.24 -15.17 -10.14
CA SER A 111 0.33 -16.59 -9.81
C SER A 111 -0.69 -17.02 -8.78
N ARG A 112 -0.93 -18.33 -8.77
CA ARG A 112 -1.81 -19.06 -7.87
C ARG A 112 -1.15 -20.38 -7.55
N GLU A 113 -0.86 -20.62 -6.29
CA GLU A 113 -0.07 -21.76 -5.85
C GLU A 113 -0.75 -22.42 -4.65
N ALA A 114 -0.96 -23.73 -4.73
CA ALA A 114 -1.18 -24.54 -3.56
C ALA A 114 0.21 -24.96 -3.03
N GLY A 115 0.53 -24.51 -1.82
CA GLY A 115 1.75 -24.85 -1.11
C GLY A 115 1.62 -26.17 -0.36
N LEU A 116 2.33 -26.25 0.78
CA LEU A 116 2.36 -27.45 1.61
C LEU A 116 0.95 -27.78 2.15
N CYS A 117 0.55 -29.02 1.95
CA CYS A 117 -0.65 -29.60 2.54
C CYS A 117 -0.25 -30.50 3.71
N GLU A 118 -0.75 -30.17 4.90
CA GLU A 118 -0.60 -30.98 6.10
C GLU A 118 -1.96 -31.57 6.50
N SER A 119 -1.98 -32.35 7.59
CA SER A 119 -3.20 -32.96 8.12
C SER A 119 -4.31 -31.96 8.46
N ARG A 120 -3.98 -30.66 8.64
CA ARG A 120 -4.94 -29.59 8.97
C ARG A 120 -5.38 -28.74 7.77
N GLY A 121 -4.87 -29.00 6.57
CA GLY A 121 -5.20 -28.25 5.36
C GLY A 121 -3.99 -27.85 4.53
N CYS A 122 -4.24 -27.14 3.44
CA CYS A 122 -3.22 -26.65 2.53
C CYS A 122 -2.98 -25.15 2.74
N MET A 123 -1.71 -24.75 2.67
CA MET A 123 -1.36 -23.34 2.49
C MET A 123 -1.61 -22.96 1.04
N PHE A 124 -2.31 -21.86 0.79
CA PHE A 124 -2.54 -21.31 -0.53
C PHE A 124 -1.88 -19.94 -0.64
N LYS A 125 -1.34 -19.64 -1.82
CA LYS A 125 -0.68 -18.38 -2.14
C LYS A 125 -1.25 -17.81 -3.42
N GLU A 126 -1.61 -16.53 -3.42
CA GLU A 126 -1.99 -15.79 -4.62
C GLU A 126 -1.16 -14.53 -4.75
N LEU A 127 -0.51 -14.35 -5.90
CA LEU A 127 0.22 -13.13 -6.24
C LEU A 127 -0.58 -12.32 -7.24
N LEU A 128 -0.91 -11.10 -6.85
CA LEU A 128 -1.74 -10.15 -7.59
C LEU A 128 -0.90 -8.92 -7.96
N SER A 129 -1.23 -8.28 -9.07
CA SER A 129 -0.70 -6.98 -9.46
C SER A 129 -1.82 -6.04 -9.84
N VAL A 130 -1.74 -4.82 -9.33
CA VAL A 130 -2.64 -3.73 -9.69
C VAL A 130 -1.81 -2.61 -10.28
N LYS A 131 -2.06 -2.28 -11.55
CA LYS A 131 -1.39 -1.13 -12.17
C LYS A 131 -1.86 0.16 -11.53
N LEU A 132 -0.93 1.07 -11.32
CA LEU A 132 -1.17 2.42 -10.80
C LEU A 132 -0.58 3.43 -11.79
N SER A 133 -1.20 4.61 -11.88
CA SER A 133 -0.60 5.71 -12.65
C SER A 133 0.32 6.55 -11.75
N ASP A 134 1.27 7.24 -12.38
CA ASP A 134 2.15 8.18 -11.69
C ASP A 134 1.33 9.30 -11.02
N GLU A 135 0.32 9.82 -11.72
CA GLU A 135 -0.59 10.85 -11.22
C GLU A 135 -1.36 10.36 -9.99
N PHE A 136 -1.84 9.10 -10.02
CA PHE A 136 -2.54 8.51 -8.90
C PHE A 136 -1.65 8.44 -7.65
N LEU A 137 -0.41 7.96 -7.79
CA LEU A 137 0.52 7.91 -6.66
C LEU A 137 0.81 9.32 -6.12
N LYS A 138 1.06 10.29 -7.01
CA LYS A 138 1.34 11.67 -6.63
C LYS A 138 0.18 12.34 -5.91
N GLN A 139 -1.07 12.10 -6.35
CA GLN A 139 -2.27 12.62 -5.69
C GLN A 139 -2.46 12.05 -4.28
N ASN A 140 -2.05 10.80 -4.05
CA ASN A 140 -2.23 10.12 -2.76
C ASN A 140 -1.02 10.24 -1.81
N MET A 141 0.00 11.06 -2.13
CA MET A 141 1.15 11.28 -1.24
C MET A 141 0.82 11.96 0.10
N LYS A 142 -0.37 12.56 0.24
CA LYS A 142 -0.81 13.21 1.48
C LYS A 142 -1.59 12.26 2.39
N GLU A 143 -2.57 11.56 1.82
CA GLU A 143 -3.53 10.75 2.59
C GLU A 143 -3.24 9.25 2.53
N GLY A 144 -2.38 8.80 1.61
CA GLY A 144 -2.28 7.39 1.24
C GLY A 144 -3.48 6.94 0.43
N PHE A 145 -3.58 5.63 0.20
CA PHE A 145 -4.77 5.05 -0.44
C PHE A 145 -5.05 3.64 0.06
N GLN A 146 -6.30 3.23 -0.11
CA GLN A 146 -6.77 1.89 0.22
C GLN A 146 -7.31 1.21 -1.04
N LEU A 147 -7.00 -0.08 -1.15
CA LEU A 147 -7.47 -0.95 -2.21
C LEU A 147 -8.14 -2.17 -1.58
N THR A 148 -9.31 -2.53 -2.08
CA THR A 148 -9.95 -3.81 -1.78
C THR A 148 -9.70 -4.77 -2.93
N VAL A 149 -9.15 -5.95 -2.64
CA VAL A 149 -9.10 -7.08 -3.58
C VAL A 149 -10.15 -8.09 -3.18
N SER A 150 -10.96 -8.53 -4.15
CA SER A 150 -12.07 -9.44 -3.90
C SER A 150 -11.85 -10.77 -4.59
N SER A 151 -12.37 -11.82 -3.97
CA SER A 151 -12.24 -13.18 -4.44
C SER A 151 -13.58 -13.81 -4.78
N LYS A 152 -13.55 -14.80 -5.67
CA LYS A 152 -14.73 -15.59 -6.03
C LYS A 152 -15.28 -16.41 -4.87
N ALA A 153 -14.48 -16.64 -3.83
CA ALA A 153 -14.91 -17.29 -2.60
C ALA A 153 -15.68 -16.36 -1.64
N GLY A 154 -15.95 -15.11 -2.02
CA GLY A 154 -16.68 -14.14 -1.20
C GLY A 154 -15.84 -13.48 -0.11
N VAL A 155 -14.54 -13.78 -0.05
CA VAL A 155 -13.60 -13.10 0.85
C VAL A 155 -13.01 -11.88 0.13
N SER A 156 -12.90 -10.77 0.83
CA SER A 156 -12.21 -9.58 0.36
C SER A 156 -11.11 -9.19 1.33
N THR A 157 -10.00 -8.71 0.79
CA THR A 157 -8.84 -8.27 1.55
C THR A 157 -8.61 -6.80 1.26
N VAL A 158 -8.32 -6.02 2.30
CA VAL A 158 -8.14 -4.58 2.21
C VAL A 158 -6.69 -4.25 2.48
N VAL A 159 -6.00 -3.67 1.50
CA VAL A 159 -4.61 -3.22 1.65
C VAL A 159 -4.57 -1.70 1.71
N TYR A 160 -3.78 -1.17 2.64
CA TYR A 160 -3.60 0.27 2.83
C TYR A 160 -2.14 0.66 2.60
N ILE A 161 -1.92 1.60 1.68
CA ILE A 161 -0.60 2.15 1.39
C ILE A 161 -0.50 3.52 2.07
N PRO A 162 0.35 3.65 3.10
CA PRO A 162 0.42 4.87 3.87
C PRO A 162 1.19 5.96 3.10
N PRO A 163 0.86 7.24 3.30
CA PRO A 163 1.44 8.34 2.51
C PRO A 163 2.97 8.43 2.60
N GLN A 164 3.57 8.15 3.76
CA GLN A 164 5.03 8.10 3.93
C GLN A 164 5.70 7.07 3.01
N TYR A 165 5.04 5.95 2.76
CA TYR A 165 5.55 4.90 1.90
C TYR A 165 5.60 5.38 0.45
N ILE A 166 4.52 6.02 -0.01
CA ILE A 166 4.44 6.56 -1.38
C ILE A 166 5.54 7.60 -1.60
N LYS A 167 5.73 8.52 -0.65
CA LYS A 167 6.77 9.55 -0.74
C LYS A 167 8.18 8.97 -0.78
N GLY A 168 8.50 8.06 0.14
CA GLY A 168 9.82 7.44 0.21
C GLY A 168 10.13 6.63 -1.04
N TYR A 169 9.14 5.89 -1.52
CA TYR A 169 9.24 5.09 -2.73
C TYR A 169 9.43 5.95 -3.98
N LEU A 170 8.57 6.97 -4.20
CA LEU A 170 8.72 7.87 -5.35
C LEU A 170 10.03 8.65 -5.29
N LYS A 171 10.53 9.01 -4.11
CA LYS A 171 11.86 9.63 -3.96
C LYS A 171 12.97 8.71 -4.48
N ALA A 172 12.88 7.40 -4.25
CA ALA A 172 13.85 6.43 -4.74
C ALA A 172 13.77 6.22 -6.26
N VAL A 173 12.55 6.23 -6.79
CA VAL A 173 12.28 6.02 -8.23
C VAL A 173 12.59 7.26 -9.07
N ASP A 174 12.25 8.45 -8.57
CA ASP A 174 12.35 9.72 -9.29
C ASP A 174 13.63 10.49 -8.99
N GLY A 175 14.34 10.15 -7.91
CA GLY A 175 15.50 10.91 -7.45
C GLY A 175 15.16 12.33 -6.99
N THR A 176 13.88 12.60 -6.69
CA THR A 176 13.36 13.92 -6.30
C THR A 176 12.76 13.84 -4.89
N ALA A 177 12.93 14.88 -4.07
CA ALA A 177 12.33 14.95 -2.73
C ALA A 177 10.85 15.38 -2.79
N TYR A 178 10.02 14.81 -1.90
CA TYR A 178 8.56 15.00 -1.81
C TYR A 178 8.09 15.18 -0.35
#